data_AF-V4LYI0-F1
#
_entry.id   AF-V4LYI0-F1
#
_cell.length_a   1.000
_cell.length_b   1.000
_cell.length_c   1.000
_cell.angle_alpha   90.00
_cell.angle_beta   90.00
_cell.angle_gamma   90.00
#
_symmetry.space_group_name_H-M   'P 1'
#
loop_
_entity.id
_entity.type
_entity.pdbx_description
1 polymer ?
#
loop_
_entity_poly.entity_id
_entity_poly.type
_entity_poly.pdbx_seq_one_letter_code
_entity_poly.pdbx_strand_id
1 'polypeptide(L)'
;MPRCRRGYIHVVNNDFTSWKMYAIGGSGNPTINSQGNRYAAPSDPSAKEVTKRVDSKDDGEWANWNWRTEGDLMENGAFFVASGQEMSSMYSKASSLEPKAAAQVDQLTRNAGVFGGPRDDEGQSGDTYTGYGGGGGEGGGGGVISGGGTSAMGGTTRGSSSSNSDDFFGMVFGSNAPPPRPRLTLFFSLLMICILSSSTLLLW
;
A
#
# COMPACT_ATOMS: atom_id res chain seq x y z
N MET A 1 1.13 0.63 6.52
CA MET A 1 0.14 0.28 7.56
C MET A 1 -0.28 1.55 8.30
N PRO A 2 -1.20 2.35 7.76
CA PRO A 2 -1.54 3.64 8.35
C PRO A 2 -2.57 3.49 9.49
N ARG A 3 -2.41 4.32 10.53
CA ARG A 3 -3.50 4.70 11.43
C ARG A 3 -3.94 6.12 11.08
N CYS A 4 -5.19 6.27 10.67
CA CYS A 4 -5.70 7.50 10.09
C CYS A 4 -6.61 8.24 11.07
N ARG A 5 -6.67 9.58 11.01
CA ARG A 5 -7.69 10.35 11.74
C ARG A 5 -8.24 11.46 10.87
N ARG A 6 -9.54 11.39 10.55
CA ARG A 6 -10.21 12.24 9.55
C ARG A 6 -9.53 12.13 8.17
N GLY A 7 -9.97 12.95 7.21
CA GLY A 7 -9.34 13.07 5.89
C GLY A 7 -9.63 11.91 4.95
N TYR A 8 -8.87 11.88 3.85
CA TYR A 8 -8.94 10.87 2.79
C TYR A 8 -7.57 10.24 2.57
N ILE A 9 -7.53 8.91 2.51
CA ILE A 9 -6.31 8.16 2.24
C ILE A 9 -6.59 7.12 1.16
N HIS A 10 -5.67 7.04 0.21
CA HIS A 10 -5.65 6.05 -0.85
C HIS A 10 -4.47 5.10 -0.64
N VAL A 11 -4.76 3.85 -0.37
CA VAL A 11 -3.80 2.76 -0.18
C VAL A 11 -3.77 1.94 -1.46
N VAL A 12 -2.68 2.02 -2.22
CA VAL A 12 -2.58 1.43 -3.57
C VAL A 12 -1.35 0.57 -3.74
N ASN A 13 -1.52 -0.66 -4.26
CA ASN A 13 -0.44 -1.57 -4.63
C ASN A 13 0.67 -1.76 -3.57
N ASN A 14 0.28 -1.85 -2.30
CA ASN A 14 1.17 -2.17 -1.19
C ASN A 14 1.13 -3.67 -0.89
N ASP A 15 2.26 -4.21 -0.42
CA ASP A 15 2.35 -5.55 0.14
C ASP A 15 2.32 -5.46 1.67
N PHE A 16 1.31 -6.03 2.29
CA PHE A 16 1.12 -6.06 3.72
C PHE A 16 1.33 -7.47 4.25
N THR A 17 2.31 -7.62 5.12
CA THR A 17 2.66 -8.88 5.78
C THR A 17 2.71 -8.68 7.29
N SER A 18 2.51 -9.75 8.05
CA SER A 18 2.93 -9.86 9.46
C SER A 18 2.46 -8.74 10.42
N TRP A 19 1.26 -8.17 10.21
CA TRP A 19 0.71 -7.18 11.13
C TRP A 19 0.33 -7.80 12.48
N LYS A 20 0.59 -7.12 13.60
CA LYS A 20 0.30 -7.70 14.94
C LYS A 20 -1.13 -7.50 15.43
N MET A 21 -1.83 -6.50 14.92
CA MET A 21 -3.21 -6.17 15.34
C MET A 21 -4.11 -5.90 14.14
N TYR A 22 -3.66 -5.06 13.22
CA TYR A 22 -4.34 -4.71 11.99
C TYR A 22 -3.34 -4.10 10.99
N ALA A 23 -3.65 -4.15 9.70
CA ALA A 23 -2.83 -3.50 8.68
C ALA A 23 -3.25 -2.04 8.44
N ILE A 24 -4.55 -1.75 8.49
CA ILE A 24 -5.13 -0.42 8.29
C ILE A 24 -6.07 -0.10 9.44
N GLY A 25 -5.94 1.08 10.03
CA GLY A 25 -6.86 1.51 11.08
C GLY A 25 -7.17 2.99 11.03
N GLY A 26 -8.16 3.40 11.82
CA GLY A 26 -8.51 4.81 11.89
C GLY A 26 -9.50 5.17 12.98
N SER A 27 -9.58 6.46 13.26
CA SER A 27 -10.49 7.08 14.24
C SER A 27 -11.06 8.39 13.69
N GLY A 28 -12.21 8.84 14.20
CA GLY A 28 -12.78 10.14 13.81
C GLY A 28 -13.19 10.23 12.33
N ASN A 29 -13.83 9.19 11.81
CA ASN A 29 -14.42 9.12 10.46
C ASN A 29 -13.47 9.48 9.30
N PRO A 30 -12.34 8.76 9.12
CA PRO A 30 -11.54 8.89 7.91
C PRO A 30 -12.22 8.17 6.75
N THR A 31 -11.98 8.65 5.54
CA THR A 31 -12.31 7.89 4.32
C THR A 31 -11.08 7.12 3.84
N ILE A 32 -11.23 5.82 3.68
CA ILE A 32 -10.15 4.91 3.29
C ILE A 32 -10.53 4.22 2.00
N ASN A 33 -9.65 4.36 1.02
CA ASN A 33 -9.74 3.64 -0.24
C ASN A 33 -8.55 2.69 -0.37
N SER A 34 -8.81 1.38 -0.38
CA SER A 34 -7.81 0.34 -0.62
C SER A 34 -8.01 -0.25 -2.02
N GLN A 35 -6.99 -0.17 -2.88
CA GLN A 35 -7.04 -0.74 -4.24
C GLN A 35 -5.77 -1.52 -4.61
N GLY A 36 -5.95 -2.74 -5.11
CA GLY A 36 -4.87 -3.53 -5.71
C GLY A 36 -3.72 -3.91 -4.76
N ASN A 37 -3.93 -3.91 -3.45
CA ASN A 37 -2.95 -4.29 -2.44
C ASN A 37 -2.95 -5.81 -2.22
N ARG A 38 -1.89 -6.33 -1.60
CA ARG A 38 -1.82 -7.71 -1.11
C ARG A 38 -1.81 -7.70 0.42
N TYR A 39 -2.70 -8.47 1.05
CA TYR A 39 -2.81 -8.62 2.49
C TYR A 39 -2.57 -10.08 2.87
N ALA A 40 -1.35 -10.40 3.28
CA ALA A 40 -0.99 -11.70 3.82
C ALA A 40 -1.10 -11.70 5.35
N ALA A 41 -2.21 -12.24 5.87
CA ALA A 41 -2.42 -12.26 7.31
C ALA A 41 -1.33 -13.09 8.02
N PRO A 42 -0.96 -12.73 9.27
CA PRO A 42 -0.11 -13.56 10.13
C PRO A 42 -0.76 -14.91 10.45
N SER A 43 0.02 -15.82 11.02
CA SER A 43 -0.45 -17.12 11.53
C SER A 43 -1.48 -16.97 12.67
N ASP A 44 -1.36 -15.92 13.48
CA ASP A 44 -2.26 -15.60 14.59
C ASP A 44 -3.73 -15.49 14.12
N PRO A 45 -4.64 -16.35 14.63
CA PRO A 45 -6.07 -16.30 14.31
C PRO A 45 -6.76 -14.99 14.73
N SER A 46 -6.22 -14.26 15.71
CA SER A 46 -6.77 -12.99 16.17
C SER A 46 -6.45 -11.81 15.25
N ALA A 47 -5.51 -11.99 14.32
CA ALA A 47 -4.99 -10.94 13.43
C ALA A 47 -5.41 -11.14 11.97
N LYS A 48 -6.63 -11.65 11.71
CA LYS A 48 -7.15 -11.88 10.34
C LYS A 48 -7.86 -10.67 9.74
N GLU A 49 -8.43 -9.80 10.58
CA GLU A 49 -9.05 -8.58 10.09
C GLU A 49 -7.97 -7.55 9.67
N VAL A 50 -8.01 -7.13 8.42
CA VAL A 50 -7.12 -6.11 7.85
C VAL A 50 -7.38 -4.75 8.50
N THR A 51 -8.64 -4.48 8.82
CA THR A 51 -9.18 -3.19 9.27
C THR A 51 -9.33 -3.11 10.79
N LYS A 52 -9.10 -1.93 11.39
CA LYS A 52 -9.45 -1.67 12.80
C LYS A 52 -10.03 -0.28 13.00
N ARG A 53 -11.28 -0.20 13.43
CA ARG A 53 -11.88 1.04 13.93
C ARG A 53 -11.40 1.28 15.35
N VAL A 54 -10.89 2.47 15.61
CA VAL A 54 -10.33 2.87 16.90
C VAL A 54 -11.17 4.03 17.44
N ASP A 55 -11.44 4.00 18.74
CA ASP A 55 -12.21 5.01 19.48
C ASP A 55 -13.66 5.21 19.00
N SER A 56 -14.26 4.23 18.33
CA SER A 56 -15.71 4.20 18.06
C SER A 56 -16.44 3.74 19.32
N LYS A 57 -17.32 4.57 19.87
CA LYS A 57 -18.02 4.27 21.13
C LYS A 57 -19.11 3.22 20.92
N ASP A 58 -19.70 3.18 19.73
CA ASP A 58 -20.73 2.22 19.33
C ASP A 58 -20.48 1.69 17.90
N ASP A 59 -20.96 0.47 17.64
CA ASP A 59 -20.83 -0.15 16.31
C ASP A 59 -21.59 0.59 15.20
N GLY A 60 -22.66 1.30 15.58
CA GLY A 60 -23.45 2.10 14.65
C GLY A 60 -22.74 3.38 14.17
N GLU A 61 -21.80 3.93 14.95
CA GLU A 61 -21.11 5.18 14.58
C GLU A 61 -20.16 4.98 13.40
N TRP A 62 -19.49 3.82 13.35
CA TRP A 62 -18.50 3.55 12.31
C TRP A 62 -19.11 2.99 11.03
N ALA A 63 -20.34 2.48 11.06
CA ALA A 63 -21.02 1.95 9.87
C ALA A 63 -21.12 3.00 8.74
N ASN A 64 -21.14 4.28 9.10
CA ASN A 64 -21.17 5.41 8.16
C ASN A 64 -19.78 5.85 7.67
N TRP A 65 -18.69 5.24 8.14
CA TRP A 65 -17.34 5.59 7.70
C TRP A 65 -17.06 4.92 6.37
N ASN A 66 -16.59 5.69 5.39
CA ASN A 66 -16.38 5.21 4.02
C ASN A 66 -15.05 4.45 3.90
N TRP A 67 -15.09 3.13 4.10
CA TRP A 67 -13.92 2.26 4.03
C TRP A 67 -14.17 1.24 2.92
N ARG A 68 -13.38 1.31 1.84
CA ARG A 68 -13.56 0.47 0.66
C ARG A 68 -12.30 -0.33 0.32
N THR A 69 -12.53 -1.49 -0.28
CA THR A 69 -11.52 -2.40 -0.84
C THR A 69 -11.93 -2.75 -2.26
N GLU A 70 -10.99 -2.76 -3.19
CA GLU A 70 -11.23 -3.10 -4.60
C GLU A 70 -10.00 -3.75 -5.23
N GLY A 71 -10.16 -4.94 -5.80
CA GLY A 71 -9.05 -5.64 -6.46
C GLY A 71 -7.89 -6.03 -5.53
N ASP A 72 -8.09 -5.95 -4.21
CA ASP A 72 -7.12 -6.38 -3.20
C ASP A 72 -7.08 -7.91 -3.12
N LEU A 73 -5.88 -8.47 -2.91
CA LEU A 73 -5.64 -9.89 -2.70
C LEU A 73 -5.57 -10.20 -1.21
N MET A 74 -6.46 -11.07 -0.73
CA MET A 74 -6.51 -11.51 0.66
C MET A 74 -5.93 -12.92 0.79
N GLU A 75 -4.87 -13.08 1.58
CA GLU A 75 -4.19 -14.35 1.80
C GLU A 75 -4.18 -14.75 3.27
N ASN A 76 -4.01 -16.06 3.52
CA ASN A 76 -3.97 -16.64 4.86
C ASN A 76 -5.20 -16.29 5.73
N GLY A 77 -6.38 -16.21 5.11
CA GLY A 77 -7.63 -15.87 5.80
C GLY A 77 -7.78 -14.39 6.15
N ALA A 78 -6.96 -13.50 5.58
CA ALA A 78 -7.19 -12.07 5.67
C ALA A 78 -8.59 -11.70 5.19
N PHE A 79 -9.21 -10.70 5.81
CA PHE A 79 -10.44 -10.12 5.31
C PHE A 79 -10.52 -8.64 5.63
N PHE A 80 -11.21 -7.90 4.77
CA PHE A 80 -11.45 -6.47 4.89
C PHE A 80 -12.93 -6.24 5.17
N VAL A 81 -13.25 -5.54 6.26
CA VAL A 81 -14.63 -5.18 6.56
C VAL A 81 -14.88 -3.79 6.01
N ALA A 82 -15.62 -3.71 4.89
CA ALA A 82 -15.99 -2.45 4.27
C ALA A 82 -17.16 -1.77 5.01
N SER A 83 -17.30 -0.46 4.84
CA SER A 83 -18.40 0.33 5.42
C SER A 83 -18.63 1.63 4.64
N GLY A 84 -19.74 2.31 4.95
CA GLY A 84 -20.13 3.55 4.29
C GLY A 84 -20.80 3.33 2.94
N GLN A 85 -21.09 4.43 2.25
CA GLN A 85 -21.72 4.40 0.93
C GLN A 85 -20.67 4.53 -0.17
N GLU A 86 -21.02 4.13 -1.40
CA GLU A 86 -20.18 4.39 -2.57
C GLU A 86 -19.87 5.88 -2.68
N MET A 87 -18.58 6.20 -2.77
CA MET A 87 -18.14 7.57 -2.92
C MET A 87 -18.27 8.02 -4.38
N SER A 88 -18.77 9.24 -4.58
CA SER A 88 -18.64 9.95 -5.86
C SER A 88 -17.17 10.08 -6.28
N SER A 89 -16.91 10.22 -7.58
CA SER A 89 -15.60 10.36 -8.25
C SER A 89 -14.74 11.58 -7.83
N MET A 90 -15.01 12.17 -6.66
CA MET A 90 -14.40 13.39 -6.13
C MET A 90 -12.86 13.32 -6.02
N TYR A 91 -12.27 12.13 -5.95
CA TYR A 91 -10.81 11.95 -5.87
C TYR A 91 -10.13 11.51 -7.18
N SER A 92 -10.85 11.50 -8.31
CA SER A 92 -10.28 11.25 -9.65
C SER A 92 -9.29 12.33 -10.12
N LYS A 93 -9.10 13.42 -9.35
CA LYS A 93 -8.29 14.58 -9.76
C LYS A 93 -6.79 14.47 -9.49
N ALA A 94 -6.29 13.42 -8.84
CA ALA A 94 -4.87 13.32 -8.49
C ALA A 94 -4.15 12.03 -8.98
N SER A 95 -4.86 11.04 -9.54
CA SER A 95 -4.24 9.79 -9.99
C SER A 95 -3.76 9.91 -11.44
N SER A 96 -2.45 10.07 -11.64
CA SER A 96 -1.84 9.93 -12.98
C SER A 96 -1.81 8.47 -13.46
N LEU A 97 -2.05 7.49 -12.58
CA LEU A 97 -1.94 6.06 -12.84
C LEU A 97 -3.06 5.29 -12.16
N GLU A 98 -3.65 4.36 -12.90
CA GLU A 98 -4.62 3.39 -12.39
C GLU A 98 -3.95 2.33 -11.51
N PRO A 99 -4.64 1.80 -10.47
CA PRO A 99 -4.16 0.67 -9.69
C PRO A 99 -3.83 -0.54 -10.58
N LYS A 100 -2.72 -1.22 -10.29
CA LYS A 100 -2.37 -2.49 -10.91
C LYS A 100 -3.06 -3.66 -10.21
N ALA A 101 -3.14 -4.80 -10.87
CA ALA A 101 -3.68 -6.01 -10.27
C ALA A 101 -2.83 -6.42 -9.04
N ALA A 102 -3.47 -6.86 -7.97
CA ALA A 102 -2.78 -7.24 -6.73
C ALA A 102 -1.73 -8.37 -6.94
N ALA A 103 -1.90 -9.22 -7.96
CA ALA A 103 -0.90 -10.22 -8.35
C ALA A 103 0.46 -9.63 -8.77
N GLN A 104 0.51 -8.35 -9.15
CA GLN A 104 1.75 -7.67 -9.53
C GLN A 104 2.44 -6.98 -8.35
N VAL A 105 1.83 -6.95 -7.16
CA VAL A 105 2.34 -6.21 -5.99
C VAL A 105 3.74 -6.68 -5.61
N ASP A 106 4.02 -7.97 -5.65
CA ASP A 106 5.36 -8.51 -5.36
C ASP A 106 6.43 -7.92 -6.29
N GLN A 107 6.13 -7.82 -7.59
CA GLN A 107 7.04 -7.23 -8.56
C GLN A 107 7.17 -5.72 -8.38
N LEU A 108 6.07 -5.03 -8.07
CA LEU A 108 6.03 -3.58 -7.86
C LEU A 108 6.80 -3.15 -6.61
N THR A 109 6.81 -4.00 -5.58
CA THR A 109 7.42 -3.72 -4.27
C THR A 109 8.77 -4.39 -4.06
N ARG A 110 9.30 -5.12 -5.06
CA ARG A 110 10.61 -5.80 -4.97
C ARG A 110 11.77 -4.89 -4.59
N ASN A 111 11.75 -3.65 -5.06
CA ASN A 111 12.80 -2.67 -4.79
C ASN A 111 12.38 -1.66 -3.70
N ALA A 112 11.39 -2.02 -2.87
CA ALA A 112 11.01 -1.19 -1.73
C ALA A 112 12.16 -1.16 -0.70
N GLY A 113 12.38 0.02 -0.11
CA GLY A 113 13.47 0.24 0.84
C GLY A 113 14.66 0.99 0.23
N VAL A 114 15.86 0.72 0.75
CA VAL A 114 17.09 1.40 0.33
C VAL A 114 17.52 0.88 -1.04
N PHE A 115 17.95 1.79 -1.92
CA PHE A 115 18.43 1.43 -3.24
C PHE A 115 19.64 0.48 -3.17
N GLY A 116 19.54 -0.65 -3.89
CA GLY A 116 20.59 -1.67 -3.92
C GLY A 116 20.63 -2.60 -2.69
N GLY A 117 19.75 -2.40 -1.71
CA GLY A 117 19.56 -3.34 -0.60
C GLY A 117 18.62 -4.49 -0.98
N PRO A 118 18.77 -5.68 -0.36
CA PRO A 118 17.78 -6.74 -0.47
C PRO A 118 16.47 -6.32 0.19
N ARG A 119 15.37 -6.95 -0.22
CA ARG A 119 14.06 -6.75 0.41
C ARG A 119 14.01 -7.53 1.72
N ASP A 120 13.59 -6.87 2.80
CA ASP A 120 13.62 -7.43 4.16
C ASP A 120 12.72 -8.67 4.35
N ASP A 121 11.78 -8.92 3.42
CA ASP A 121 10.81 -10.01 3.49
C ASP A 121 11.39 -11.40 3.13
N GLU A 122 12.57 -11.48 2.48
CA GLU A 122 13.16 -12.76 2.04
C GLU A 122 13.79 -13.59 3.18
N GLY A 123 13.89 -13.04 4.39
CA GLY A 123 14.50 -13.72 5.55
C GLY A 123 13.54 -14.19 6.64
N GLN A 124 12.24 -13.88 6.53
CA GLN A 124 11.31 -13.99 7.66
C GLN A 124 10.36 -15.19 7.56
N SER A 125 10.86 -16.34 7.12
CA SER A 125 10.23 -17.64 7.41
C SER A 125 10.75 -18.16 8.75
N GLY A 126 10.31 -17.58 9.86
CA GLY A 126 10.74 -18.01 11.18
C GLY A 126 10.32 -17.05 12.27
N ASP A 127 9.25 -17.40 12.97
CA ASP A 127 8.97 -16.87 14.30
C ASP A 127 10.16 -17.15 15.23
N THR A 128 11.11 -16.22 15.33
CA THR A 128 12.08 -16.20 16.42
C THR A 128 12.26 -14.75 16.86
N TYR A 129 11.42 -14.35 17.81
CA TYR A 129 11.63 -13.15 18.60
C TYR A 129 12.82 -13.41 19.54
N THR A 130 14.04 -13.02 19.16
CA THR A 130 15.17 -13.03 20.10
C THR A 130 14.99 -11.87 21.07
N GLY A 131 14.58 -12.20 22.30
CA GLY A 131 14.39 -11.24 23.37
C GLY A 131 15.68 -10.49 23.70
N TYR A 132 15.56 -9.19 23.92
CA TYR A 132 16.61 -8.35 24.46
C TYR A 132 16.90 -8.78 25.92
N GLY A 133 17.79 -9.77 26.08
CA GLY A 133 18.26 -10.25 27.37
C GLY A 133 19.39 -9.35 27.88
N GLY A 134 19.06 -8.41 28.77
CA GLY A 134 20.05 -7.75 29.59
C GLY A 134 20.63 -8.75 30.60
N GLY A 135 21.95 -8.93 30.59
CA GLY A 135 22.66 -9.77 31.54
C GLY A 135 24.09 -9.29 31.71
N GLY A 136 24.40 -8.73 32.88
CA GLY A 136 25.76 -8.55 33.36
C GLY A 136 26.34 -9.86 33.89
N GLY A 137 27.67 -9.95 33.96
CA GLY A 137 28.38 -11.03 34.63
C GLY A 137 29.53 -11.60 33.81
N GLU A 138 30.74 -11.45 34.36
CA GLU A 138 32.04 -11.87 33.83
C GLU A 138 32.20 -13.41 33.71
N GLY A 139 33.12 -13.85 32.84
CA GLY A 139 33.77 -15.16 33.01
C GLY A 139 34.13 -15.94 31.74
N GLY A 140 35.35 -15.73 31.24
CA GLY A 140 36.30 -16.80 30.86
C GLY A 140 35.97 -17.83 29.76
N GLY A 141 36.66 -17.68 28.61
CA GLY A 141 37.49 -18.77 28.06
C GLY A 141 36.95 -19.60 26.88
N GLY A 142 37.77 -19.72 25.83
CA GLY A 142 37.78 -20.87 24.91
C GLY A 142 37.33 -20.55 23.48
N GLY A 143 38.27 -20.27 22.58
CA GLY A 143 38.00 -19.96 21.18
C GLY A 143 37.79 -21.17 20.27
N VAL A 144 37.23 -20.90 19.10
CA VAL A 144 37.56 -21.56 17.82
C VAL A 144 37.37 -20.53 16.71
N ILE A 145 38.43 -20.32 15.94
CA ILE A 145 38.56 -19.37 14.84
C ILE A 145 38.37 -20.14 13.53
N SER A 146 37.44 -19.70 12.68
CA SER A 146 37.43 -19.93 11.23
C SER A 146 36.31 -19.07 10.63
N GLY A 147 36.50 -18.13 9.70
CA GLY A 147 37.67 -17.59 9.01
C GLY A 147 37.16 -16.55 8.01
N GLY A 148 37.85 -15.40 7.93
CA GLY A 148 37.82 -14.41 6.84
C GLY A 148 36.61 -13.46 6.77
N GLY A 149 36.72 -12.13 6.71
CA GLY A 149 37.88 -11.25 6.63
C GLY A 149 37.43 -9.78 6.52
N THR A 150 38.10 -8.94 7.32
CA THR A 150 38.28 -7.48 7.25
C THR A 150 37.06 -6.55 7.39
N SER A 151 36.80 -6.17 8.64
CA SER A 151 36.28 -4.85 9.01
C SER A 151 37.38 -3.79 8.92
N ALA A 152 37.06 -2.64 8.32
CA ALA A 152 37.76 -1.38 8.57
C ALA A 152 36.74 -0.38 9.13
N MET A 153 36.94 -0.01 10.40
CA MET A 153 36.20 1.04 11.11
C MET A 153 36.52 2.41 10.49
N GLY A 154 35.51 3.25 10.34
CA GLY A 154 35.69 4.63 9.87
C GLY A 154 34.54 5.56 10.25
N GLY A 155 34.55 6.03 11.51
CA GLY A 155 34.16 7.39 11.89
C GLY A 155 32.70 7.85 11.68
N THR A 156 31.95 7.89 12.78
CA THR A 156 30.77 8.76 12.93
C THR A 156 31.18 10.24 12.85
N THR A 157 30.95 10.87 11.70
CA THR A 157 31.03 12.32 11.58
C THR A 157 29.63 12.88 11.44
N ARG A 158 29.20 13.64 12.47
CA ARG A 158 28.01 14.49 12.45
C ARG A 158 28.19 15.54 11.35
N GLY A 159 27.49 15.37 10.24
CA GLY A 159 27.38 16.37 9.18
C GLY A 159 26.17 17.25 9.40
N SER A 160 26.39 18.47 9.88
CA SER A 160 25.45 19.58 9.80
C SER A 160 25.61 20.28 8.45
N SER A 161 24.52 20.46 7.71
CA SER A 161 24.40 21.40 6.58
C SER A 161 22.91 21.57 6.27
N SER A 162 22.30 22.64 6.75
CA SER A 162 22.12 23.93 6.08
C SER A 162 20.99 23.92 5.05
N SER A 163 19.94 24.65 5.41
CA SER A 163 18.76 24.99 4.62
C SER A 163 19.07 25.50 3.21
N ASN A 164 18.46 24.88 2.22
CA ASN A 164 17.88 25.55 1.06
C ASN A 164 16.76 24.64 0.51
N SER A 165 15.62 24.72 1.17
CA SER A 165 14.36 24.17 0.69
C SER A 165 13.72 25.24 -0.19
N ASP A 166 13.96 25.19 -1.48
CA ASP A 166 13.11 25.73 -2.54
C ASP A 166 13.63 25.07 -3.85
N ASP A 167 12.77 24.75 -4.80
CA ASP A 167 13.10 24.30 -6.17
C ASP A 167 13.28 22.80 -6.49
N PHE A 168 13.44 21.87 -5.53
CA PHE A 168 13.53 20.43 -5.92
C PHE A 168 12.17 19.83 -6.30
N PHE A 169 11.08 20.20 -5.61
CA PHE A 169 9.76 19.61 -5.84
C PHE A 169 9.05 20.13 -7.11
N GLY A 170 9.45 21.28 -7.63
CA GLY A 170 8.82 21.89 -8.82
C GLY A 170 9.22 21.24 -10.15
N MET A 171 10.41 20.64 -10.23
CA MET A 171 10.92 20.05 -11.47
C MET A 171 10.44 18.60 -11.71
N VAL A 172 10.03 17.87 -10.65
CA VAL A 172 9.64 16.45 -10.75
C VAL A 172 8.19 16.25 -11.21
N PHE A 173 7.29 17.20 -10.91
CA PHE A 173 5.84 17.05 -11.18
C PHE A 173 5.26 18.11 -12.12
N GLY A 174 6.11 18.96 -12.70
CA GLY A 174 5.70 20.00 -13.64
C GLY A 174 5.46 19.45 -15.05
N SER A 175 4.34 18.77 -15.30
CA SER A 175 3.92 18.42 -16.66
C SER A 175 2.54 19.00 -16.97
N ASN A 176 2.52 20.09 -17.73
CA ASN A 176 1.35 20.63 -18.45
C ASN A 176 0.95 19.69 -19.61
N ALA A 177 0.58 18.45 -19.32
CA ALA A 177 0.06 17.53 -20.32
C ALA A 177 -1.44 17.78 -20.51
N PRO A 178 -1.93 18.04 -21.75
CA PRO A 178 -3.36 18.20 -22.00
C PRO A 178 -4.09 16.86 -21.73
N PRO A 179 -5.33 16.89 -21.22
CA PRO A 179 -6.05 15.69 -20.84
C PRO A 179 -6.28 14.76 -22.04
N PRO A 180 -6.20 13.42 -21.86
CA PRO A 180 -6.48 12.49 -22.93
C PRO A 180 -7.94 12.57 -23.35
N ARG A 181 -8.18 12.60 -24.67
CA ARG A 181 -9.53 12.63 -25.25
C ARG A 181 -10.24 11.31 -24.95
N PRO A 182 -11.53 11.32 -24.56
CA PRO A 182 -12.26 10.09 -24.23
C PRO A 182 -12.39 9.20 -25.47
N ARG A 183 -11.98 7.92 -25.34
CA ARG A 183 -12.14 6.85 -26.34
C ARG A 183 -13.59 6.38 -26.53
N LEU A 184 -14.57 7.25 -26.26
CA LEU A 184 -15.99 6.94 -26.39
C LEU A 184 -16.49 7.09 -27.84
N THR A 185 -15.79 7.86 -28.68
CA THR A 185 -16.24 8.16 -30.06
C THR A 185 -16.25 6.93 -30.97
N LEU A 186 -15.35 5.95 -30.77
CA LEU A 186 -15.31 4.73 -31.58
C LEU A 186 -16.49 3.80 -31.32
N PHE A 187 -16.95 3.68 -30.07
CA PHE A 187 -18.11 2.84 -29.74
C PHE A 187 -19.41 3.45 -30.25
N PHE A 188 -19.60 4.77 -30.08
CA PHE A 188 -20.77 5.45 -30.62
C PHE A 188 -20.80 5.46 -32.15
N SER A 189 -19.65 5.56 -32.83
CA SER A 189 -19.59 5.47 -34.29
C SER A 189 -19.95 4.07 -34.78
N LEU A 190 -19.46 3.00 -34.14
CA LEU A 190 -19.81 1.63 -34.53
C LEU A 190 -21.30 1.35 -34.31
N LEU A 191 -21.84 1.77 -33.17
CA LEU A 191 -23.26 1.59 -32.85
C LEU A 191 -24.16 2.35 -33.84
N MET A 192 -23.81 3.59 -34.21
CA MET A 192 -24.55 4.34 -35.22
C MET A 192 -24.48 3.70 -36.61
N ILE A 193 -23.30 3.22 -37.03
CA ILE A 193 -23.15 2.52 -38.32
C ILE A 193 -23.99 1.23 -38.34
N CYS A 194 -23.98 0.46 -37.26
CA CYS A 194 -24.82 -0.73 -37.14
C CYS A 194 -26.31 -0.39 -37.24
N ILE A 195 -26.79 0.61 -36.51
CA ILE A 195 -28.20 1.02 -36.53
C ILE A 195 -28.61 1.48 -37.94
N LEU A 196 -27.80 2.33 -38.59
CA LEU A 196 -28.06 2.80 -39.96
C LEU A 196 -28.11 1.65 -40.97
N SER A 197 -27.19 0.67 -40.86
CA SER A 197 -27.15 -0.49 -41.75
C SER A 197 -28.36 -1.42 -41.57
N SER A 198 -28.85 -1.60 -40.34
CA SER A 198 -30.06 -2.37 -40.08
C SER A 198 -31.31 -1.67 -40.58
N SER A 199 -31.40 -0.34 -40.46
CA SER A 199 -32.53 0.43 -40.98
C SER A 199 -32.63 0.36 -42.51
N THR A 200 -31.50 0.34 -43.23
CA THR A 200 -31.50 0.20 -44.70
C THR A 200 -31.90 -1.19 -45.20
N LEU A 201 -31.70 -2.25 -44.40
CA LEU A 201 -32.12 -3.62 -44.75
C LEU A 201 -33.63 -3.86 -44.55
N LEU A 202 -34.31 -3.04 -43.75
CA LEU A 202 -35.75 -3.13 -43.49
C LEU A 202 -36.62 -2.35 -44.50
N LEU A 203 -35.99 -1.65 -45.43
CA LEU A 203 -36.63 -0.80 -46.45
C LEU A 203 -36.53 -1.39 -47.88
N TRP A 204 -36.15 -2.66 -48.00
CA TRP A 204 -36.17 -3.45 -49.24
C TRP A 204 -36.87 -4.79 -49.01
#